data_AF-A0A1F7RZB5-F1
#
_entry.id   AF-A0A1F7RZB5-F1
#
_cell.length_a   1.000
_cell.length_b   1.000
_cell.length_c   1.000
_cell.angle_alpha   90.00
_cell.angle_beta   90.00
_cell.angle_gamma   90.00
#
_symmetry.space_group_name_H-M   'P 1'
#
loop_
_entity.id
_entity.type
_entity.pdbx_description
1 polymer ?
#
loop_
_entity_poly.entity_id
_entity_poly.type
_entity_poly.pdbx_seq_one_letter_code
_entity_poly.pdbx_strand_id
1 'polypeptide(L)'
;MPWELNQVLNRDYAREGLRRLYLYEQDSRLLTESVINSFGRVAILESSRYMRNQLLRDTDWTGMAHSLEIRVPLVDHILTEKVVGLAVSGRLGEKKAILSQTLHKGLPEEALKHPKTGFTVPLWRWLRKSKEFDAWKRVKALKSSNIHDYKRWAYVVISKMSGTEEILR
;
A
#
# COMPACT_ATOMS: atom_id res chain seq x y z
N MET A 1 -3.67 6.45 20.21
CA MET A 1 -2.27 6.64 19.72
C MET A 1 -1.43 5.40 20.01
N PRO A 2 -0.25 5.17 19.38
CA PRO A 2 0.51 3.92 19.52
C PRO A 2 0.86 3.51 20.97
N TRP A 3 0.92 4.46 21.90
CA TRP A 3 1.20 4.21 23.32
C TRP A 3 0.02 3.68 24.15
N GLU A 4 -1.22 3.86 23.68
CA GLU A 4 -2.43 3.32 24.32
C GLU A 4 -2.67 1.86 23.93
N LEU A 5 -1.90 1.34 22.97
CA LEU A 5 -2.10 0.03 22.39
C LEU A 5 -2.01 -1.09 23.44
N ASN A 6 -1.13 -0.95 24.44
CA ASN A 6 -1.00 -1.93 25.53
C ASN A 6 -2.20 -1.98 26.48
N GLN A 7 -3.04 -0.94 26.50
CA GLN A 7 -4.26 -0.88 27.32
C GLN A 7 -5.45 -1.55 26.64
N VAL A 8 -5.47 -1.52 25.30
CA VAL A 8 -6.56 -2.07 24.47
C VAL A 8 -6.22 -3.47 23.95
N LEU A 9 -4.94 -3.73 23.69
CA LEU A 9 -4.42 -4.97 23.15
C LEU A 9 -3.23 -5.42 24.02
N ASN A 10 -3.50 -6.23 25.05
CA ASN A 10 -2.43 -6.74 25.90
C ASN A 10 -1.45 -7.60 25.07
N ARG A 11 -0.23 -7.79 25.59
CA ARG A 11 0.82 -8.54 24.88
C ARG A 11 0.42 -9.99 24.54
N ASP A 12 -0.37 -10.64 25.38
CA ASP A 12 -0.75 -12.04 25.19
C ASP A 12 -1.81 -12.19 24.09
N TYR A 13 -2.82 -11.32 24.04
CA TYR A 13 -3.79 -11.22 22.96
C TYR A 13 -3.12 -10.83 21.64
N ALA A 14 -2.16 -9.90 21.67
CA ALA A 14 -1.38 -9.55 20.49
C ALA A 14 -0.58 -10.76 19.97
N ARG A 15 0.10 -11.50 20.87
CA ARG A 15 0.84 -12.71 20.51
C ARG A 15 -0.06 -13.80 19.95
N GLU A 16 -1.18 -14.10 20.61
CA GLU A 16 -2.11 -15.13 20.15
C GLU A 16 -2.77 -14.74 18.83
N GLY A 17 -3.16 -13.47 18.64
CA GLY A 17 -3.66 -12.96 17.37
C GLY A 17 -2.64 -13.10 16.24
N LEU A 18 -1.39 -12.72 16.48
CA LEU A 18 -0.29 -12.89 15.51
C LEU A 18 0.00 -14.37 15.21
N ARG A 19 -0.11 -15.25 16.20
CA ARG A 19 0.04 -16.70 16.04
C ARG A 19 -1.06 -17.29 15.18
N ARG A 20 -2.33 -16.94 15.45
CA ARG A 20 -3.51 -17.38 14.70
C ARG A 20 -3.49 -16.92 13.24
N LEU A 21 -3.01 -15.71 13.00
CA LEU A 21 -2.87 -15.17 11.65
C LEU A 21 -1.64 -15.73 10.91
N TYR A 22 -0.92 -16.70 11.49
CA TYR A 22 0.33 -17.26 10.98
C TYR A 22 1.39 -16.18 10.63
N LEU A 23 1.28 -14.99 11.25
CA LEU A 23 2.15 -13.84 10.98
C LEU A 23 3.48 -13.96 11.74
N TYR A 24 3.47 -14.59 12.91
CA TYR A 24 4.63 -14.62 13.79
C TYR A 24 5.75 -15.55 13.29
N GLU A 25 5.42 -16.76 12.85
CA GLU A 25 6.43 -17.81 12.64
C GLU A 25 7.23 -17.66 11.33
N GLN A 26 6.62 -17.16 10.24
CA GLN A 26 7.31 -17.08 8.94
C GLN A 26 8.36 -15.97 8.87
N ASP A 27 8.08 -14.78 9.41
CA ASP A 27 9.01 -13.65 9.32
C ASP A 27 9.97 -13.59 10.51
N SER A 28 9.58 -14.11 11.69
CA SER A 28 10.37 -13.94 12.92
C SER A 28 11.78 -14.48 12.80
N ARG A 29 11.97 -15.64 12.14
CA ARG A 29 13.30 -16.23 11.92
C ARG A 29 14.20 -15.33 11.07
N LEU A 30 13.68 -14.81 9.96
CA LEU A 30 14.42 -13.92 9.08
C LEU A 30 14.72 -12.57 9.76
N LEU A 31 13.78 -12.08 10.57
CA LEU A 31 13.91 -10.81 11.27
C LEU A 31 14.86 -10.87 12.48
N THR A 32 15.14 -12.04 13.03
CA THR A 32 16.07 -12.22 14.16
C THR A 32 17.51 -12.48 13.73
N GLU A 33 17.75 -12.78 12.45
CA GLU A 33 19.10 -12.97 11.93
C GLU A 33 19.94 -11.68 12.03
N SER A 34 21.14 -11.81 12.62
CA SER A 34 22.07 -10.69 12.84
C SER A 34 22.63 -10.10 11.55
N VAL A 35 22.57 -10.86 10.45
CA VAL A 35 23.09 -10.49 9.14
C VAL A 35 22.18 -9.46 8.43
N ILE A 36 20.92 -9.32 8.86
CA ILE A 36 19.95 -8.42 8.23
C ILE A 36 19.87 -7.09 8.98
N ASN A 37 20.28 -6.01 8.32
CA ASN A 37 20.19 -4.66 8.87
C ASN A 37 18.73 -4.15 8.95
N SER A 38 18.53 -2.99 9.60
CA SER A 38 17.20 -2.41 9.81
C SER A 38 16.43 -2.19 8.51
N PHE A 39 17.10 -1.79 7.43
CA PHE A 39 16.47 -1.63 6.13
C PHE A 39 15.95 -2.96 5.57
N GLY A 40 16.78 -4.02 5.59
CA GLY A 40 16.39 -5.35 5.15
C GLY A 40 15.20 -5.90 5.95
N ARG A 41 15.17 -5.66 7.27
CA ARG A 41 14.04 -6.05 8.13
C ARG A 41 12.73 -5.37 7.72
N VAL A 42 12.78 -4.05 7.43
CA VAL A 42 11.62 -3.32 6.92
C VAL A 42 11.21 -3.84 5.54
N ALA A 43 12.17 -4.07 4.63
CA ALA A 43 11.89 -4.59 3.29
C ALA A 43 11.23 -5.97 3.31
N ILE A 44 11.64 -6.86 4.22
CA ILE A 44 11.00 -8.16 4.45
C ILE A 44 9.54 -7.97 4.83
N LEU A 45 9.27 -7.14 5.85
CA LEU A 45 7.91 -6.89 6.33
C LEU A 45 7.03 -6.22 5.26
N GLU A 46 7.56 -5.24 4.53
CA GLU A 46 6.81 -4.61 3.43
C GLU A 46 6.50 -5.62 2.34
N SER A 47 7.43 -6.52 2.00
CA SER A 47 7.23 -7.50 0.95
C SER A 47 6.26 -8.61 1.36
N SER A 48 6.42 -9.17 2.57
CA SER A 48 5.62 -10.29 3.08
C SER A 48 4.24 -9.86 3.55
N ARG A 49 4.05 -8.60 3.93
CA ARG A 49 2.79 -8.07 4.47
C ARG A 49 2.10 -7.12 3.51
N TYR A 50 2.66 -5.94 3.30
CA TYR A 50 1.98 -4.89 2.54
C TYR A 50 1.85 -5.24 1.06
N MET A 51 2.96 -5.59 0.41
CA MET A 51 2.97 -5.95 -1.01
C MET A 51 2.14 -7.21 -1.27
N ARG A 52 2.38 -8.29 -0.53
CA ARG A 52 1.64 -9.56 -0.69
C ARG A 52 0.14 -9.40 -0.44
N ASN A 53 -0.23 -8.88 0.73
CA ASN A 53 -1.61 -8.96 1.20
C ASN A 53 -2.48 -7.81 0.70
N GLN A 54 -1.89 -6.71 0.22
CA GLN A 54 -2.62 -5.56 -0.28
C GLN A 54 -2.32 -5.29 -1.75
N LEU A 55 -1.07 -4.96 -2.09
CA LEU A 55 -0.76 -4.50 -3.46
C LEU A 55 -1.02 -5.59 -4.52
N LEU A 56 -0.48 -6.79 -4.33
CA LEU A 56 -0.64 -7.89 -5.30
C LEU A 56 -2.08 -8.40 -5.34
N ARG A 57 -2.70 -8.61 -4.17
CA ARG A 57 -4.09 -9.06 -4.07
C ARG A 57 -5.06 -8.08 -4.74
N ASP A 58 -4.97 -6.80 -4.43
CA ASP A 58 -5.91 -5.80 -4.94
C ASP A 58 -5.68 -5.59 -6.46
N THR A 59 -4.44 -5.69 -6.93
CA THR A 59 -4.10 -5.64 -8.37
C THR A 59 -4.69 -6.83 -9.12
N ASP A 60 -4.48 -8.05 -8.62
CA ASP A 60 -5.00 -9.28 -9.22
C ASP A 60 -6.53 -9.27 -9.29
N TRP A 61 -7.19 -8.96 -8.17
CA TRP A 61 -8.64 -8.88 -8.10
C TRP A 61 -9.22 -7.84 -9.08
N THR A 62 -8.60 -6.66 -9.16
CA THR A 62 -9.03 -5.59 -10.08
C THR A 62 -8.80 -5.99 -11.54
N GLY A 63 -7.66 -6.61 -11.85
CA GLY A 63 -7.36 -7.10 -13.20
C GLY A 63 -8.37 -8.14 -13.65
N MET A 64 -8.61 -9.17 -12.83
CA MET A 64 -9.55 -10.25 -13.13
C MET A 64 -10.99 -9.76 -13.29
N ALA A 65 -11.43 -8.77 -12.49
CA ALA A 65 -12.75 -8.14 -12.63
C ALA A 65 -12.96 -7.49 -14.02
N HIS A 66 -11.88 -7.20 -14.74
CA HIS A 66 -11.89 -6.64 -16.08
C HIS A 66 -11.29 -7.58 -17.13
N SER A 67 -11.12 -8.87 -16.81
CA SER A 67 -10.48 -9.87 -17.70
C SER A 67 -9.09 -9.45 -18.19
N LEU A 68 -8.34 -8.71 -17.37
CA LEU A 68 -6.99 -8.26 -17.64
C LEU A 68 -5.99 -8.98 -16.74
N GLU A 69 -4.96 -9.56 -17.35
CA GLU A 69 -3.82 -10.11 -16.63
C GLU A 69 -2.77 -9.00 -16.40
N ILE A 70 -2.49 -8.70 -15.13
CA ILE A 70 -1.49 -7.69 -14.77
C ILE A 70 -0.20 -8.38 -14.33
N ARG A 71 0.89 -8.14 -15.05
CA ARG A 71 2.22 -8.68 -14.74
C ARG A 71 3.05 -7.67 -13.92
N VAL A 72 3.85 -8.17 -12.98
CA VAL A 72 4.73 -7.36 -12.10
C VAL A 72 6.20 -7.77 -12.25
N PRO A 73 6.89 -7.41 -13.36
CA PRO A 73 8.23 -7.95 -13.67
C PRO A 73 9.32 -7.69 -12.62
N LEU A 74 9.17 -6.64 -11.81
CA LEU A 74 10.13 -6.30 -10.75
C LEU A 74 9.87 -7.04 -9.44
N VAL A 75 8.76 -7.77 -9.33
CA VAL A 75 8.41 -8.63 -8.18
C VAL A 75 8.69 -10.09 -8.55
N ASP A 76 9.92 -10.31 -9.04
CA ASP A 76 10.41 -11.62 -9.43
C ASP A 76 11.38 -12.16 -8.37
N HIS A 77 11.23 -13.44 -8.02
CA HIS A 77 12.04 -14.07 -6.97
C HIS A 77 13.51 -14.22 -7.41
N ILE A 78 13.76 -14.55 -8.68
CA ILE A 78 15.12 -14.72 -9.22
C ILE A 78 15.85 -13.36 -9.22
N LEU A 79 15.17 -12.30 -9.63
CA LEU A 79 15.70 -10.94 -9.57
C LEU A 79 15.99 -10.55 -8.12
N THR A 80 15.04 -10.81 -7.21
CA THR A 80 15.17 -10.45 -5.79
C THR A 80 16.39 -11.15 -5.16
N GLU A 81 16.55 -12.45 -5.37
CA GLU A 81 17.69 -13.23 -4.86
C GLU A 81 19.03 -12.66 -5.35
N LYS A 82 19.10 -12.19 -6.60
CA LYS A 82 20.32 -11.61 -7.17
C LYS A 82 20.67 -10.23 -6.59
N VAL A 83 19.67 -9.42 -6.23
CA VAL A 83 19.88 -8.02 -5.82
C VAL A 83 19.76 -7.77 -4.33
N VAL A 84 19.24 -8.73 -3.54
CA VAL A 84 18.99 -8.55 -2.10
C VAL A 84 20.26 -8.18 -1.33
N GLY A 85 21.42 -8.75 -1.69
CA GLY A 85 22.70 -8.40 -1.09
C GLY A 85 23.11 -6.94 -1.35
N LEU A 86 22.79 -6.40 -2.53
CA LEU A 86 23.00 -4.99 -2.86
C LEU A 86 22.02 -4.08 -2.08
N ALA A 87 20.77 -4.52 -1.93
CA ALA A 87 19.74 -3.83 -1.19
C ALA A 87 20.09 -3.67 0.30
N VAL A 88 20.46 -4.78 0.94
CA VAL A 88 20.83 -4.80 2.37
C VAL A 88 22.12 -4.00 2.59
N SER A 89 23.10 -4.05 1.69
CA SER A 89 24.33 -3.27 1.84
C SER A 89 24.21 -1.77 1.50
N GLY A 90 23.01 -1.28 1.15
CA GLY A 90 22.80 0.13 0.77
C GLY A 90 23.41 0.51 -0.59
N ARG A 91 23.90 -0.47 -1.36
CA ARG A 91 24.58 -0.26 -2.65
C ARG A 91 23.64 -0.07 -3.84
N LEU A 92 22.32 -0.06 -3.61
CA LEU A 92 21.34 0.28 -4.66
C LEU A 92 21.36 1.77 -5.05
N GLY A 93 22.08 2.60 -4.29
CA GLY A 93 22.16 4.05 -4.50
C GLY A 93 20.89 4.78 -4.10
N GLU A 94 20.94 6.11 -4.15
CA GLU A 94 19.77 6.94 -3.87
C GLU A 94 18.70 6.77 -4.96
N LYS A 95 17.42 6.84 -4.54
CA LYS A 95 16.25 6.94 -5.45
C LYS A 95 16.17 5.87 -6.56
N LYS A 96 16.74 4.67 -6.34
CA LYS A 96 16.80 3.58 -7.34
C LYS A 96 17.66 3.90 -8.56
N ALA A 97 18.68 4.75 -8.42
CA ALA A 97 19.57 5.14 -9.53
C ALA A 97 20.12 3.93 -10.30
N ILE A 98 20.45 2.83 -9.62
CA ILE A 98 20.95 1.60 -10.24
C ILE A 98 19.99 1.04 -11.30
N LEU A 99 18.67 1.15 -11.11
CA LEU A 99 17.68 0.65 -12.06
C LEU A 99 17.70 1.44 -13.38
N SER A 100 17.96 2.74 -13.31
CA SER A 100 18.09 3.56 -14.52
C SER A 100 19.38 3.26 -15.29
N GLN A 101 20.45 2.94 -14.55
CA GLN A 101 21.77 2.65 -15.12
C GLN A 101 21.84 1.28 -15.81
N THR A 102 20.91 0.36 -15.53
CA THR A 102 20.87 -0.94 -16.22
C THR A 102 20.31 -0.86 -17.64
N LEU A 103 19.68 0.25 -18.03
CA LEU A 103 19.09 0.43 -19.34
C LEU A 103 20.18 0.82 -20.36
N HIS A 104 20.46 -0.06 -21.31
CA HIS A 104 21.50 0.14 -22.34
C HIS A 104 21.36 1.47 -23.11
N LYS A 105 20.13 1.93 -23.35
CA LYS A 105 19.86 3.19 -24.08
C LYS A 105 19.68 4.40 -23.15
N GLY A 106 19.77 4.20 -21.83
CA GLY A 106 19.42 5.19 -20.84
C GLY A 106 17.93 5.55 -20.84
N LEU A 107 17.57 6.54 -20.03
CA LEU A 107 16.26 7.20 -20.02
C LEU A 107 16.43 8.68 -20.37
N PRO A 108 15.41 9.34 -20.95
CA PRO A 108 15.40 10.78 -21.10
C PRO A 108 15.67 11.50 -19.77
N GLU A 109 16.38 12.62 -19.81
CA GLU A 109 16.80 13.34 -18.61
C GLU A 109 15.60 13.82 -17.78
N GLU A 110 14.48 14.13 -18.44
CA GLU A 110 13.21 14.49 -17.81
C GLU A 110 12.67 13.36 -16.94
N ALA A 111 12.80 12.10 -17.38
CA ALA A 111 12.35 10.94 -16.63
C ALA A 111 13.26 10.66 -15.41
N LEU A 112 14.57 10.92 -15.54
CA LEU A 112 15.54 10.76 -14.45
C LEU A 112 15.38 11.84 -13.36
N LYS A 113 15.06 13.08 -13.77
CA LYS A 113 14.85 14.21 -12.85
C LYS A 113 13.45 14.24 -12.25
N HIS A 114 12.52 13.43 -12.76
CA HIS A 114 11.15 13.41 -12.27
C HIS A 114 11.10 13.00 -10.79
N PRO A 115 10.45 13.78 -9.92
CA PRO A 115 10.33 13.40 -8.51
C PRO A 115 9.50 12.13 -8.37
N LYS A 116 9.79 11.33 -7.34
CA LYS A 116 8.98 10.14 -7.04
C LYS A 116 7.54 10.56 -6.75
N THR A 117 6.64 10.19 -7.65
CA THR A 117 5.19 10.36 -7.46
C THR A 117 4.57 9.02 -7.09
N GLY A 118 3.77 9.00 -6.03
CA GLY A 118 2.92 7.85 -5.74
C GLY A 118 1.83 7.70 -6.78
N PHE A 119 1.30 6.49 -6.93
CA PHE A 119 0.07 6.27 -7.66
C PHE A 119 -1.09 6.43 -6.70
N THR A 120 -1.83 7.55 -6.79
CA THR A 120 -2.99 7.81 -5.95
C THR A 120 -4.23 7.90 -6.81
N VAL A 121 -5.29 7.20 -6.42
CA VAL A 121 -6.61 7.38 -7.02
C VAL A 121 -7.01 8.86 -6.82
N PRO A 122 -7.35 9.61 -7.88
CA PRO A 122 -7.60 11.04 -7.79
C PRO A 122 -9.00 11.33 -7.25
N LEU A 123 -9.34 10.77 -6.09
CA LEU A 123 -10.65 10.86 -5.44
C LEU A 123 -11.10 12.32 -5.28
N TRP A 124 -10.18 13.20 -4.86
CA TRP A 124 -10.44 14.63 -4.71
C TRP A 124 -10.91 15.28 -6.02
N ARG A 125 -10.34 14.85 -7.16
CA ARG A 125 -10.69 15.38 -8.48
C ARG A 125 -12.08 14.90 -8.88
N TRP A 126 -12.39 13.64 -8.62
CA TRP A 126 -13.71 13.06 -8.90
C TRP A 126 -14.80 13.70 -8.05
N LEU A 127 -14.59 13.80 -6.73
CA LEU A 127 -15.52 14.41 -5.78
C LEU A 127 -15.80 15.89 -6.05
N ARG A 128 -14.87 16.61 -6.69
CA ARG A 128 -15.04 18.04 -7.02
C ARG A 128 -15.62 18.28 -8.41
N LYS A 129 -15.29 17.41 -9.38
CA LYS A 129 -15.61 17.65 -10.80
C LYS A 129 -16.80 16.84 -11.31
N SER A 130 -17.25 15.81 -10.60
CA SER A 130 -18.38 14.99 -11.03
C SER A 130 -19.63 15.25 -10.21
N LYS A 131 -20.70 15.70 -10.87
CA LYS A 131 -22.03 15.83 -10.25
C LYS A 131 -22.55 14.48 -9.74
N GLU A 132 -22.10 13.38 -10.32
CA GLU A 132 -22.46 12.03 -9.91
C GLU A 132 -22.00 11.70 -8.48
N PHE A 133 -20.93 12.35 -8.00
CA PHE A 133 -20.31 12.08 -6.70
C PHE A 133 -20.56 13.20 -5.68
N ASP A 134 -21.59 14.02 -5.88
CA ASP A 134 -21.87 15.20 -5.04
C ASP A 134 -22.79 14.91 -3.85
N ALA A 135 -23.26 13.67 -3.67
CA ALA A 135 -24.21 13.30 -2.62
C ALA A 135 -23.76 13.71 -1.21
N TRP A 136 -22.45 13.64 -0.93
CA TRP A 136 -21.85 14.04 0.35
C TRP A 136 -22.04 15.53 0.66
N LYS A 137 -22.25 16.39 -0.34
CA LYS A 137 -22.53 17.82 -0.16
C LYS A 137 -23.86 18.08 0.53
N ARG A 138 -24.73 17.08 0.71
CA ARG A 138 -25.96 17.21 1.50
C ARG A 138 -25.71 17.03 3.00
N VAL A 139 -24.62 16.35 3.38
CA VAL A 139 -24.29 16.06 4.78
C VAL A 139 -23.43 17.17 5.37
N LYS A 140 -23.98 17.94 6.31
CA LYS A 140 -23.28 19.08 6.96
C LYS A 140 -21.91 18.69 7.53
N ALA A 141 -21.82 17.52 8.16
CA ALA A 141 -20.58 17.02 8.75
C ALA A 141 -19.45 16.77 7.72
N LEU A 142 -19.79 16.45 6.46
CA LEU A 142 -18.82 16.14 5.41
C LEU A 142 -18.32 17.38 4.62
N LYS A 143 -18.94 18.55 4.85
CA LYS A 143 -18.58 19.82 4.19
C LYS A 143 -17.30 20.46 4.74
N SER A 144 -16.92 20.15 5.97
CA SER A 144 -15.75 20.75 6.62
C SER A 144 -14.46 20.43 5.85
N SER A 145 -13.57 21.41 5.71
CA SER A 145 -12.25 21.26 5.07
C SER A 145 -11.36 20.24 5.77
N ASN A 146 -11.58 19.99 7.06
CA ASN A 146 -10.79 19.05 7.87
C ASN A 146 -11.19 17.58 7.64
N ILE A 147 -12.22 17.33 6.82
CA ILE A 147 -12.62 15.97 6.46
C ILE A 147 -11.82 15.51 5.25
N HIS A 148 -11.11 14.39 5.42
CA HIS A 148 -10.41 13.72 4.34
C HIS A 148 -11.38 13.19 3.27
N ASP A 149 -10.92 13.23 2.01
CA ASP A 149 -11.74 12.85 0.86
C ASP A 149 -12.21 11.39 0.87
N TYR A 150 -11.47 10.47 1.51
CA TYR A 150 -11.91 9.08 1.62
C TYR A 150 -13.24 8.95 2.41
N LYS A 151 -13.52 9.83 3.38
CA LYS A 151 -14.79 9.82 4.13
C LYS A 151 -15.94 10.29 3.26
N ARG A 152 -15.71 11.30 2.42
CA ARG A 152 -16.69 11.77 1.42
C ARG A 152 -16.94 10.67 0.39
N TRP A 153 -15.89 10.01 -0.07
CA TRP A 153 -15.98 8.89 -1.00
C TRP A 153 -16.76 7.71 -0.41
N ALA A 154 -16.50 7.33 0.84
CA ALA A 154 -17.25 6.28 1.52
C ALA A 154 -18.75 6.59 1.55
N TYR A 155 -19.14 7.83 1.86
CA TYR A 155 -20.54 8.23 1.78
C TYR A 155 -21.11 8.12 0.37
N VAL A 156 -20.37 8.55 -0.65
CA VAL A 156 -20.80 8.43 -2.06
C VAL A 156 -21.03 6.97 -2.43
N VAL A 157 -20.13 6.07 -2.06
CA VAL A 157 -20.28 4.63 -2.30
C VAL A 157 -21.53 4.10 -1.62
N ILE A 158 -21.71 4.35 -0.32
CA ILE A 158 -22.89 3.88 0.42
C ILE A 158 -24.16 4.44 -0.23
N SER A 159 -24.20 5.72 -0.58
CA SER A 159 -25.38 6.34 -1.21
C SER A 159 -25.78 5.76 -2.57
N LYS A 160 -24.89 4.98 -3.19
CA LYS A 160 -25.11 4.29 -4.47
C LYS A 160 -25.35 2.79 -4.31
N MET A 161 -25.17 2.23 -3.11
CA MET A 161 -25.42 0.80 -2.84
C MET A 161 -26.92 0.59 -2.58
N SER A 162 -27.55 -0.27 -3.39
CA SER A 162 -28.95 -0.66 -3.22
C SER A 162 -29.21 -1.22 -1.82
N GLY A 163 -30.28 -0.76 -1.15
CA GLY A 163 -30.72 -1.27 0.16
C GLY A 163 -30.14 -0.58 1.41
N THR A 164 -29.42 0.54 1.26
CA THR A 164 -28.84 1.28 2.41
C THR A 164 -29.66 2.51 2.86
N GLU A 165 -30.87 2.69 2.32
CA GLU A 165 -31.75 3.84 2.64
C GLU A 165 -32.15 3.90 4.12
N GLU A 166 -32.17 2.76 4.83
CA GLU A 166 -32.43 2.69 6.29
C GLU A 166 -31.21 3.05 7.15
N ILE A 167 -29.98 2.86 6.66
CA ILE A 167 -28.75 3.08 7.45
C ILE A 167 -28.34 4.57 7.46
N LEU A 168 -28.82 5.35 6.50
CA LEU A 168 -28.44 6.75 6.30
C LEU A 168 -29.45 7.78 6.86
N ARG A 169 -30.54 7.32 7.51
CA ARG A 169 -31.49 8.17 8.25
C ARG A 169 -31.03 8.34 9.70
#